data_AF-A0A8S3CRH7-F1
#
_entry.id   AF-A0A8S3CRH7-F1
#
_cell.length_a   1.000
_cell.length_b   1.000
_cell.length_c   1.000
_cell.angle_alpha   90.00
_cell.angle_beta   90.00
_cell.angle_gamma   90.00
#
_symmetry.space_group_name_H-M   'P 1'
#
loop_
_entity.id
_entity.type
_entity.pdbx_description
1 polymer ?
#
loop_
_entity_poly.entity_id
_entity_poly.type
_entity_poly.pdbx_seq_one_letter_code
_entity_poly.pdbx_strand_id
1 'polypeptide(L)'
;MDNKIENKYPFENLYRIDTRLCQLCQTYADHFSSNISRLISTGINQWVHIGCILPAYTKALDQSPYILRHIHETIKRCQTRYKCELCLKMGASVPCYETDCNARFHCHCIQIYYSKIDRSLQEKFNIVNGLLPNLTTLCSKHCKKKMKNNSDGDDHHQTDEPVINE
;
A
#
# COMPACT_ATOMS: atom_id res chain seq x y z
N MET A 1 -33.45 23.86 -38.18
CA MET A 1 -33.60 24.11 -36.73
C MET A 1 -32.71 23.12 -36.03
N ASP A 2 -31.55 23.63 -35.63
CA ASP A 2 -30.41 22.88 -35.14
C ASP A 2 -30.66 22.32 -33.74
N ASN A 3 -30.62 21.00 -33.59
CA ASN A 3 -30.60 20.36 -32.27
C ASN A 3 -29.19 20.45 -31.70
N LYS A 4 -28.91 21.53 -30.95
CA LYS A 4 -27.75 21.61 -30.05
C LYS A 4 -27.90 20.54 -28.97
N ILE A 5 -27.12 19.47 -29.08
CA ILE A 5 -26.88 18.57 -27.96
C ILE A 5 -26.04 19.36 -26.96
N GLU A 6 -26.68 19.92 -25.94
CA GLU A 6 -25.98 20.45 -24.76
C GLU A 6 -25.32 19.30 -24.03
N ASN A 7 -24.03 19.11 -24.31
CA ASN A 7 -23.21 18.14 -23.61
C ASN A 7 -22.93 18.68 -22.20
N LYS A 8 -23.81 18.33 -21.26
CA LYS A 8 -23.85 18.87 -19.89
C LYS A 8 -22.59 18.57 -19.07
N TYR A 9 -21.74 17.65 -19.54
CA TYR A 9 -20.44 17.34 -18.93
C TYR A 9 -19.38 17.07 -20.01
N PRO A 10 -18.59 18.07 -20.41
CA PRO A 10 -17.56 17.91 -21.46
C PRO A 10 -16.45 16.89 -21.11
N PHE A 11 -16.44 16.37 -19.87
CA PHE A 11 -15.48 15.39 -19.37
C PHE A 11 -16.03 13.94 -19.29
N GLU A 12 -17.29 13.67 -19.63
CA GLU A 12 -17.85 12.30 -19.56
C GLU A 12 -17.15 11.30 -20.50
N ASN A 13 -16.58 11.79 -21.61
CA ASN A 13 -15.81 10.95 -22.54
C ASN A 13 -14.39 10.61 -22.08
N LEU A 14 -13.83 11.28 -21.06
CA LEU A 14 -12.50 10.97 -20.53
C LEU A 14 -12.48 9.69 -19.68
N TYR A 15 -13.64 9.24 -19.20
CA TYR A 15 -13.74 8.08 -18.30
C TYR A 15 -13.91 6.75 -19.03
N ARG A 16 -14.25 6.74 -20.33
CA ARG A 16 -14.55 5.47 -21.02
C ARG A 16 -13.30 4.62 -21.29
N ILE A 17 -12.11 5.24 -21.39
CA ILE A 17 -10.83 4.55 -21.54
C ILE A 17 -9.73 5.33 -20.78
N ASP A 18 -9.58 5.07 -19.48
CA ASP A 18 -8.44 5.60 -18.72
C ASP A 18 -7.17 4.81 -19.07
N THR A 19 -6.29 5.42 -19.88
CA THR A 19 -5.05 4.80 -20.36
C THR A 19 -3.87 5.00 -19.42
N ARG A 20 -4.05 5.69 -18.29
CA ARG A 20 -2.96 5.96 -17.34
C ARG A 20 -2.50 4.64 -16.72
N LEU A 21 -1.18 4.42 -16.70
CA LEU A 21 -0.56 3.19 -16.21
C LEU A 21 0.32 3.49 -15.01
N CYS A 22 0.12 2.78 -13.91
CA CYS A 22 1.00 2.89 -12.74
C CYS A 22 2.39 2.34 -13.07
N GLN A 23 3.44 3.17 -12.91
CA GLN A 23 4.82 2.78 -13.17
C GLN A 23 5.33 1.63 -12.28
N LEU A 24 4.69 1.37 -11.14
CA LEU A 24 5.11 0.34 -10.19
C LEU A 24 4.39 -1.00 -10.36
N CYS A 25 3.05 -1.01 -10.31
CA CYS A 25 2.29 -2.25 -10.45
C CYS A 25 1.88 -2.57 -11.88
N GLN A 26 2.10 -1.65 -12.83
CA GLN A 26 1.77 -1.85 -14.25
C GLN A 26 0.29 -2.17 -14.48
N THR A 27 -0.60 -1.59 -13.67
CA THR A 27 -2.06 -1.67 -13.85
C THR A 27 -2.63 -0.32 -14.27
N TYR A 28 -3.71 -0.39 -15.07
CA TYR A 28 -4.39 0.78 -15.62
C TYR A 28 -5.34 1.41 -14.62
N ALA A 29 -5.53 2.72 -14.78
CA ALA A 29 -6.54 3.52 -14.13
C ALA A 29 -6.46 3.54 -12.60
N ASP A 30 -7.36 4.30 -12.00
CA ASP A 30 -7.61 4.19 -10.57
C ASP A 30 -8.34 2.87 -10.29
N HIS A 31 -8.08 2.21 -9.16
CA HIS A 31 -9.02 1.19 -8.68
C HIS A 31 -10.10 1.85 -7.83
N PHE A 32 -11.36 1.55 -8.14
CA PHE A 32 -12.53 2.13 -7.47
C PHE A 32 -12.61 1.86 -5.96
N SER A 33 -11.82 0.90 -5.45
CA SER A 33 -11.97 0.38 -4.09
C SER A 33 -11.40 1.27 -2.98
N SER A 34 -10.50 2.23 -3.26
CA SER A 34 -9.81 2.96 -2.18
C SER A 34 -9.04 4.19 -2.67
N ASN A 35 -8.81 5.15 -1.77
CA ASN A 35 -7.92 6.29 -2.02
C ASN A 35 -6.48 5.86 -2.33
N ILE A 36 -6.01 4.73 -1.77
CA ILE A 36 -4.67 4.20 -2.07
C ILE A 36 -4.54 3.72 -3.52
N SER A 37 -5.67 3.53 -4.20
CA SER A 37 -5.74 3.10 -5.58
C SER A 37 -5.87 4.25 -6.57
N ARG A 38 -5.79 5.51 -6.14
CA ARG A 38 -5.76 6.66 -7.05
C ARG A 38 -4.36 6.89 -7.60
N LEU A 39 -4.27 7.24 -8.87
CA LEU A 39 -3.05 7.65 -9.56
C LEU A 39 -2.75 9.11 -9.28
N ILE A 40 -1.49 9.39 -8.96
CA ILE A 40 -0.93 10.74 -8.94
C ILE A 40 0.03 10.90 -10.12
N SER A 41 0.08 12.11 -10.67
CA SER A 41 1.07 12.45 -11.70
C SER A 41 2.43 12.64 -11.03
N THR A 42 3.47 12.04 -11.63
CA THR A 42 4.86 12.25 -11.24
C THR A 42 5.66 12.95 -12.32
N GLY A 43 5.04 13.30 -13.45
CA GLY A 43 5.70 13.90 -14.61
C GLY A 43 4.79 13.90 -15.84
N ILE A 44 5.33 14.30 -16.99
CA ILE A 44 4.59 14.28 -18.26
C ILE A 44 4.27 12.83 -18.62
N ASN A 45 2.98 12.51 -18.66
CA ASN A 45 2.47 11.16 -18.95
C ASN A 45 3.02 10.06 -18.02
N GLN A 46 3.30 10.39 -16.76
CA GLN A 46 3.81 9.45 -15.76
C GLN A 46 2.89 9.40 -14.55
N TRP A 47 2.55 8.18 -14.13
CA TRP A 47 1.54 7.95 -13.11
C TRP A 47 1.96 6.86 -12.14
N VAL A 48 1.61 7.03 -10.87
CA VAL A 48 1.81 6.00 -9.85
C VAL A 48 0.64 6.01 -8.87
N HIS A 49 0.21 4.84 -8.41
CA HIS A 49 -0.82 4.79 -7.37
C HIS A 49 -0.27 5.29 -6.04
N ILE A 50 -1.08 6.02 -5.29
CA ILE A 50 -0.75 6.51 -3.93
C ILE A 50 -0.26 5.36 -3.05
N GLY A 51 -1.00 4.25 -3.01
CA GLY A 51 -0.67 3.05 -2.26
C GLY A 51 0.54 2.29 -2.79
N CYS A 52 0.91 2.50 -4.05
CA CYS A 52 2.14 1.93 -4.59
C CYS A 52 3.37 2.78 -4.24
N ILE A 53 3.25 4.08 -4.02
CA ILE A 53 4.41 4.94 -3.77
C ILE A 53 4.62 5.21 -2.28
N LEU A 54 3.57 5.51 -1.52
CA LEU A 54 3.67 5.98 -0.13
C LEU A 54 4.32 4.96 0.84
N PRO A 55 4.03 3.64 0.77
CA PRO A 55 4.70 2.62 1.60
C PRO A 55 6.21 2.48 1.36
N ALA A 56 6.72 2.89 0.19
CA ALA A 56 8.15 2.84 -0.11
C ALA A 56 8.97 3.74 0.81
N TYR A 57 8.31 4.69 1.49
CA TYR A 57 8.92 5.70 2.34
C TYR A 57 8.80 5.36 3.82
N THR A 58 7.75 4.66 4.27
CA THR A 58 7.48 4.46 5.72
C THR A 58 8.50 3.59 6.45
N LYS A 59 9.30 2.77 5.76
CA LYS A 59 10.40 1.98 6.35
C LYS A 59 11.77 2.68 6.29
N ALA A 60 11.85 3.91 5.75
CA ALA A 60 13.11 4.63 5.48
C ALA A 60 13.25 5.96 6.24
N LEU A 61 12.37 6.25 7.22
CA LEU A 61 12.29 7.59 7.83
C LEU A 61 13.19 7.71 9.08
N ASP A 62 14.50 7.85 8.87
CA ASP A 62 15.32 8.73 9.72
C ASP A 62 15.25 10.20 9.23
N GLN A 63 14.43 10.48 8.20
CA GLN A 63 14.35 11.77 7.54
C GLN A 63 12.89 12.12 7.16
N SER A 64 12.48 13.36 7.46
CA SER A 64 11.17 14.02 7.21
C SER A 64 10.54 13.67 5.84
N PRO A 65 9.20 13.72 5.59
CA PRO A 65 8.62 13.20 4.36
C PRO A 65 9.02 14.01 3.10
N TYR A 66 10.17 13.67 2.52
CA TYR A 66 10.71 14.07 1.22
C TYR A 66 9.92 13.45 0.04
N ILE A 67 8.60 13.23 0.21
CA ILE A 67 7.74 12.40 -0.65
C ILE A 67 7.90 12.73 -2.15
N LEU A 68 8.05 14.00 -2.49
CA LEU A 68 8.13 14.46 -3.89
C LEU A 68 9.56 14.65 -4.40
N ARG A 69 10.55 14.90 -3.53
CA ARG A 69 11.91 15.27 -3.98
C ARG A 69 12.63 14.12 -4.69
N HIS A 70 12.34 12.89 -4.27
CA HIS A 70 13.01 11.67 -4.78
C HIS A 70 12.01 10.66 -5.35
N ILE A 71 10.86 11.11 -5.84
CA ILE A 71 9.81 10.21 -6.35
C ILE A 71 10.29 9.34 -7.51
N HIS A 72 11.03 9.92 -8.45
CA HIS A 72 11.61 9.18 -9.59
C HIS A 72 12.67 8.17 -9.17
N GLU A 73 13.54 8.53 -8.23
CA GLU A 73 14.58 7.62 -7.71
C GLU A 73 13.96 6.44 -6.95
N THR A 74 12.93 6.71 -6.15
CA THR A 74 12.17 5.66 -5.47
C THR A 74 11.45 4.75 -6.47
N ILE A 75 10.79 5.31 -7.49
CA ILE A 75 10.14 4.50 -8.54
C ILE A 75 11.17 3.59 -9.21
N LYS A 76 12.30 4.14 -9.65
CA LYS A 76 13.38 3.39 -10.30
C LYS A 76 13.94 2.31 -9.37
N ARG A 77 14.13 2.61 -8.09
CA ARG A 77 14.59 1.64 -7.08
C ARG A 77 13.59 0.49 -6.92
N CYS A 78 12.29 0.78 -6.79
CA CYS A 78 11.28 -0.27 -6.68
C CYS A 78 11.22 -1.13 -7.95
N GLN A 79 11.28 -0.52 -9.14
CA GLN A 79 11.29 -1.22 -10.43
C GLN A 79 12.51 -2.13 -10.62
N THR A 80 13.67 -1.77 -10.06
CA THR A 80 14.93 -2.49 -10.31
C THR A 80 15.36 -3.42 -9.18
N ARG A 81 14.92 -3.18 -7.93
CA ARG A 81 15.39 -3.90 -6.75
C ARG A 81 14.33 -4.76 -6.07
N TYR A 82 13.05 -4.42 -6.19
CA TYR A 82 12.02 -5.02 -5.34
C TYR A 82 11.02 -5.85 -6.14
N LYS A 83 11.09 -7.16 -5.89
CA LYS A 83 10.18 -8.16 -6.43
C LYS A 83 9.03 -8.40 -5.44
N CYS A 84 7.81 -8.48 -5.97
CA CYS A 84 6.63 -8.85 -5.20
C CYS A 84 6.70 -10.34 -4.82
N GLU A 85 6.54 -10.68 -3.54
CA GLU A 85 6.52 -12.09 -3.10
C GLU A 85 5.26 -12.85 -3.55
N LEU A 86 4.19 -12.14 -3.93
CA LEU A 86 2.92 -12.78 -4.34
C LEU A 86 2.87 -13.04 -5.85
N CYS A 87 3.22 -12.05 -6.68
CA CYS A 87 3.13 -12.16 -8.14
C CYS A 87 4.48 -12.32 -8.83
N LEU A 88 5.59 -12.27 -8.08
CA LEU A 88 6.97 -12.40 -8.55
C LEU A 88 7.41 -11.35 -9.58
N LYS A 89 6.63 -10.29 -9.81
CA LYS A 89 6.98 -9.17 -10.68
C LYS A 89 7.69 -8.05 -9.91
N MET A 90 8.48 -7.25 -10.62
CA MET A 90 9.20 -6.10 -10.06
C MET A 90 8.26 -4.92 -9.77
N GLY A 91 8.77 -3.88 -9.08
CA GLY A 91 8.02 -2.66 -8.78
C GLY A 91 7.27 -2.70 -7.45
N ALA A 92 7.53 -3.70 -6.60
CA ALA A 92 6.88 -3.83 -5.30
C ALA A 92 7.46 -2.82 -4.29
N SER A 93 6.61 -2.23 -3.46
CA SER A 93 7.03 -1.17 -2.53
C SER A 93 6.58 -1.39 -1.10
N VAL A 94 5.44 -2.06 -0.89
CA VAL A 94 4.87 -2.30 0.43
C VAL A 94 5.76 -3.28 1.19
N PRO A 95 6.43 -2.85 2.27
CA PRO A 95 7.29 -3.73 3.04
C PRO A 95 6.49 -4.58 4.02
N CYS A 96 7.02 -5.75 4.34
CA CYS A 96 6.66 -6.42 5.58
C CYS A 96 7.09 -5.57 6.80
N TYR A 97 6.23 -5.53 7.82
CA TYR A 97 6.39 -4.79 9.06
C TYR A 97 7.62 -5.22 9.86
N GLU A 98 7.83 -6.54 9.98
CA GLU A 98 8.93 -7.10 10.78
C GLU A 98 10.31 -6.55 10.37
N THR A 99 11.09 -6.18 11.38
CA THR A 99 12.52 -5.90 11.29
C THR A 99 13.22 -7.14 10.74
N ASP A 100 14.17 -6.97 9.82
CA ASP A 100 14.85 -8.04 9.06
C ASP A 100 14.02 -8.81 8.02
N CYS A 101 12.74 -8.47 7.83
CA CYS A 101 11.99 -8.97 6.69
C CYS A 101 12.17 -8.07 5.46
N ASN A 102 12.74 -8.66 4.41
CA ASN A 102 12.92 -8.00 3.11
C ASN A 102 11.77 -8.26 2.11
N ALA A 103 10.72 -8.95 2.54
CA ALA A 103 9.54 -9.22 1.72
C ALA A 103 8.88 -7.90 1.29
N ARG A 104 8.58 -7.80 0.00
CA ARG A 104 7.93 -6.65 -0.63
C ARG A 104 6.68 -7.10 -1.40
N PHE A 105 5.70 -6.23 -1.47
CA PHE A 105 4.43 -6.51 -2.15
C PHE A 105 3.99 -5.30 -2.99
N HIS A 106 3.27 -5.57 -4.07
CA HIS A 106 2.40 -4.54 -4.64
C HIS A 106 1.20 -4.33 -3.71
N CYS A 107 0.75 -3.08 -3.60
CA CYS A 107 -0.42 -2.72 -2.80
C CYS A 107 -1.68 -3.52 -3.21
N HIS A 108 -1.92 -3.68 -4.51
CA HIS A 108 -3.05 -4.47 -4.99
C HIS A 108 -2.90 -5.98 -4.70
N CYS A 109 -1.69 -6.53 -4.86
CA CYS A 109 -1.46 -7.96 -4.57
C CYS A 109 -1.74 -8.28 -3.09
N ILE A 110 -1.28 -7.43 -2.18
CA ILE A 110 -1.51 -7.64 -0.75
C ILE A 110 -2.97 -7.41 -0.37
N GLN A 111 -3.65 -6.45 -1.00
CA GLN A 111 -5.09 -6.25 -0.86
C GLN A 111 -5.88 -7.52 -1.25
N ILE A 112 -5.58 -8.13 -2.40
CA ILE A 112 -6.20 -9.41 -2.81
C ILE A 112 -5.87 -10.55 -1.84
N TYR A 113 -4.64 -10.60 -1.34
CA TYR A 113 -4.25 -11.62 -0.38
C TYR A 113 -5.08 -11.51 0.91
N TYR A 114 -5.20 -10.32 1.49
CA TYR A 114 -5.98 -10.13 2.71
C TYR A 114 -7.48 -10.22 2.49
N SER A 115 -8.01 -9.89 1.31
CA SER A 115 -9.44 -10.06 1.03
C SER A 115 -9.89 -11.53 1.08
N LYS A 116 -8.94 -12.49 1.05
CA LYS A 116 -9.19 -13.94 1.15
C LYS A 116 -8.94 -14.49 2.56
N ILE A 117 -8.42 -13.67 3.47
CA ILE A 117 -8.16 -14.05 4.87
C ILE A 117 -9.43 -13.79 5.70
N ASP A 118 -9.62 -14.57 6.74
CA ASP A 118 -10.75 -14.42 7.67
C ASP A 118 -10.88 -12.98 8.20
N ARG A 119 -12.12 -12.50 8.26
CA ARG A 119 -12.43 -11.11 8.62
C ARG A 119 -12.05 -10.79 10.07
N SER A 120 -12.19 -11.74 10.99
CA SER A 120 -11.82 -11.53 12.40
C SER A 120 -10.33 -11.23 12.55
N LEU A 121 -9.49 -11.84 11.71
CA LEU A 121 -8.05 -11.57 11.67
C LEU A 121 -7.73 -10.19 11.11
N GLN A 122 -8.44 -9.77 10.05
CA GLN A 122 -8.26 -8.44 9.49
C GLN A 122 -8.62 -7.36 10.53
N GLU A 123 -9.74 -7.54 11.24
CA GLU A 123 -10.19 -6.62 12.29
C GLU A 123 -9.20 -6.61 13.48
N LYS A 124 -8.75 -7.79 13.94
CA LYS A 124 -7.78 -7.91 15.03
C LYS A 124 -6.48 -7.15 14.79
N PHE A 125 -5.97 -7.16 13.55
CA PHE A 125 -4.73 -6.47 13.19
C PHE A 125 -4.96 -5.07 12.61
N ASN A 126 -6.21 -4.57 12.60
CA ASN A 126 -6.62 -3.31 11.97
C ASN A 126 -6.12 -3.19 10.53
N ILE A 127 -6.24 -4.28 9.77
CA ILE A 127 -5.83 -4.35 8.37
C ILE A 127 -6.92 -3.75 7.51
N VAL A 128 -6.61 -2.63 6.87
CA VAL A 128 -7.52 -1.92 5.97
C VAL A 128 -6.91 -1.90 4.58
N ASN A 129 -7.65 -2.41 3.59
CA ASN A 129 -7.18 -2.55 2.21
C ASN A 129 -5.84 -3.31 2.07
N GLY A 130 -5.61 -4.30 2.94
CA GLY A 130 -4.38 -5.10 2.97
C GLY A 130 -3.15 -4.40 3.58
N LEU A 131 -3.34 -3.24 4.20
CA LEU A 131 -2.30 -2.47 4.87
C LEU A 131 -2.57 -2.35 6.36
N LEU A 132 -1.48 -2.35 7.15
CA LEU A 132 -1.49 -1.90 8.54
C LEU A 132 -1.54 -0.37 8.60
N PRO A 133 -1.86 0.25 9.76
CA PRO A 133 -1.96 1.71 9.90
C PRO A 133 -0.72 2.50 9.47
N ASN A 134 0.47 1.89 9.54
CA ASN A 134 1.74 2.49 9.09
C ASN A 134 2.07 2.21 7.61
N LEU A 135 1.08 1.81 6.82
CA LEU A 135 1.19 1.51 5.40
C LEU A 135 2.15 0.35 5.07
N THR A 136 2.47 -0.48 6.06
CA THR A 136 3.19 -1.74 5.87
C THR A 136 2.20 -2.90 5.82
N THR A 137 2.70 -4.13 5.84
CA THR A 137 1.87 -5.33 5.87
C THR A 137 2.60 -6.50 6.56
N LEU A 138 1.99 -7.68 6.67
CA LEU A 138 2.71 -8.89 7.09
C LEU A 138 2.84 -9.86 5.93
N CYS A 139 4.06 -10.38 5.72
CA CYS A 139 4.25 -11.49 4.79
C CYS A 139 3.58 -12.76 5.35
N SER A 140 3.33 -13.77 4.49
CA SER A 140 2.66 -15.00 4.93
C SER A 140 3.35 -15.71 6.10
N LYS A 141 4.70 -15.63 6.19
CA LYS A 141 5.47 -16.20 7.30
C LYS A 141 5.18 -15.47 8.62
N HIS A 142 5.26 -14.13 8.61
CA HIS A 142 5.07 -13.31 9.82
C HIS A 142 3.61 -13.18 10.21
N CYS A 143 2.69 -13.20 9.25
CA CYS A 143 1.26 -13.30 9.51
C CYS A 143 0.95 -14.59 10.29
N LYS A 144 1.41 -15.77 9.83
CA LYS A 144 1.25 -17.03 10.55
C LYS A 144 1.94 -17.05 11.92
N LYS A 145 3.14 -16.47 12.04
CA LYS A 145 3.86 -16.39 13.33
C LYS A 145 3.09 -15.54 14.35
N LYS A 146 2.60 -14.37 13.95
CA LYS A 146 1.77 -13.52 14.84
C LYS A 146 0.43 -14.17 15.17
N MET A 147 -0.10 -15.02 14.30
CA MET A 147 -1.31 -15.80 14.63
C MET A 147 -1.01 -16.86 15.70
N LYS A 148 0.11 -17.58 15.60
CA LYS A 148 0.51 -18.63 16.56
C LYS A 148 0.96 -18.09 17.91
N ASN A 149 1.81 -17.06 17.94
CA ASN A 149 2.29 -16.50 19.21
C ASN A 149 1.18 -15.94 20.10
N ASN A 150 0.00 -15.66 19.52
CA ASN A 150 -1.17 -15.15 20.24
C ASN A 150 -2.18 -16.24 20.64
N SER A 151 -1.97 -17.51 20.26
CA SER A 151 -2.71 -18.63 20.89
C SER A 151 -2.07 -19.06 22.21
N ASP A 152 -0.83 -18.63 22.45
CA ASP A 152 0.00 -19.10 23.57
C ASP A 152 0.30 -17.98 24.59
N GLY A 153 -0.41 -16.85 24.53
CA GLY A 153 0.01 -15.58 25.16
C GLY A 153 -1.05 -14.78 25.95
N ASP A 154 -2.11 -15.41 26.43
CA ASP A 154 -2.96 -14.84 27.50
C ASP A 154 -2.46 -15.36 28.86
N ASP A 155 -1.28 -14.90 29.29
CA ASP A 155 -0.88 -14.87 30.71
C ASP A 155 0.44 -14.09 30.85
N HIS A 156 0.32 -12.77 31.04
CA HIS A 156 1.07 -12.00 32.04
C HIS A 156 0.64 -10.53 31.97
N HIS A 157 -0.31 -10.17 32.85
CA HIS A 157 -0.39 -8.81 33.37
C HIS A 157 0.89 -8.51 34.15
N GLN A 158 1.65 -7.51 33.71
CA GLN A 158 2.49 -6.72 34.61
C GLN A 158 2.07 -5.26 34.45
N THR A 159 1.39 -4.79 35.49
CA THR A 159 1.08 -3.40 35.78
C THR A 159 2.36 -2.73 36.25
N ASP A 160 2.91 -1.81 35.46
CA ASP A 160 3.98 -0.93 35.93
C ASP A 160 3.35 0.32 36.56
N GLU A 161 3.47 0.43 37.89
CA GLU A 161 3.19 1.65 38.65
C GLU A 161 4.25 2.73 38.34
N PRO A 162 3.89 4.03 38.39
CA PRO A 162 4.85 5.11 38.18
C PRO A 162 5.66 5.41 39.45
N VAL A 163 6.97 5.29 39.37
CA VAL A 163 7.91 5.77 40.40
C VAL A 163 7.99 7.30 40.32
N ILE A 164 7.50 7.96 41.37
CA ILE A 164 7.72 9.38 41.67
C ILE A 164 9.09 9.47 42.36
N ASN A 165 10.01 10.26 41.83
CA ASN A 165 11.24 10.63 42.54
C ASN A 165 11.17 12.10 42.98
N GLU A 166 11.44 12.29 44.27
CA GLU A 166 11.65 13.55 45.00
C GLU A 166 12.90 14.31 44.53
#